data_AF-A0AAU6WSF8-F1
#
_entry.id   AF-A0AAU6WSF8-F1
#
_cell.length_a   1.000
_cell.length_b   1.000
_cell.length_c   1.000
_cell.angle_alpha   90.00
_cell.angle_beta   90.00
_cell.angle_gamma   90.00
#
_symmetry.space_group_name_H-M   'P 1'
#
loop_
_entity.id
_entity.type
_entity.pdbx_description
1 polymer ?
#
loop_
_entity_poly.entity_id
_entity_poly.type
_entity_poly.pdbx_seq_one_letter_code
_entity_poly.pdbx_strand_id
1 'polypeptide(L)'
;MKKLVLVLVIICFSCTEKASLTERKIRFSQLTQPQDNIYIELLSYYSASNEKESNFYVVKNIYNNDTLYVVDKDNLPIADFIKNYDGVENTAIVLQRGKLKSKSEYIINIPSDCNLSNKSLYLGELIRLID
;
A
#
# COMPACT_ATOMS: atom_id res chain seq x y z
N MET A 1 57.87 19.71 -4.52
CA MET A 1 56.50 20.26 -4.62
C MET A 1 55.72 19.48 -5.67
N LYS A 2 54.41 19.35 -5.46
CA LYS A 2 53.34 18.94 -6.39
C LYS A 2 52.85 17.48 -6.32
N LYS A 3 51.96 17.31 -5.33
CA LYS A 3 50.60 16.74 -5.42
C LYS A 3 50.47 15.23 -5.74
N LEU A 4 50.41 14.46 -4.65
CA LEU A 4 49.48 13.34 -4.49
C LEU A 4 48.10 13.69 -5.03
N VAL A 5 47.58 12.89 -5.95
CA VAL A 5 46.14 12.84 -6.24
C VAL A 5 45.68 11.42 -5.96
N LEU A 6 45.24 11.24 -4.71
CA LEU A 6 44.49 10.10 -4.21
C LEU A 6 43.11 10.14 -4.87
N VAL A 7 42.87 9.34 -5.91
CA VAL A 7 41.53 9.20 -6.49
C VAL A 7 40.78 8.16 -5.66
N LEU A 8 40.17 8.64 -4.58
CA LEU A 8 39.21 7.90 -3.78
C LEU A 8 37.90 7.82 -4.60
N VAL A 9 37.73 6.77 -5.40
CA VAL A 9 36.43 6.47 -6.01
C VAL A 9 35.61 5.71 -4.96
N ILE A 10 35.01 6.45 -4.02
CA ILE A 10 33.89 5.92 -3.25
C ILE A 10 32.69 5.92 -4.20
N ILE A 11 32.47 4.79 -4.86
CA ILE A 11 31.16 4.54 -5.47
C ILE A 11 30.21 4.29 -4.31
N CYS A 12 29.55 5.35 -3.83
CA CYS A 12 28.33 5.21 -3.05
C CYS A 12 27.26 4.62 -3.98
N PHE A 13 27.33 3.31 -4.22
CA PHE A 13 26.12 2.57 -4.55
C PHE A 13 25.26 2.62 -3.29
N SER A 14 24.45 3.67 -3.19
CA SER A 14 23.20 3.58 -2.46
C SER A 14 22.35 2.56 -3.20
N CYS A 15 22.67 1.27 -3.00
CA CYS A 15 21.64 0.24 -3.04
C CYS A 15 20.68 0.66 -1.94
N THR A 16 19.62 1.37 -2.32
CA THR A 16 18.37 1.29 -1.58
C THR A 16 18.07 -0.19 -1.52
N GLU A 17 18.31 -0.81 -0.36
CA GLU A 17 17.95 -2.21 -0.13
C GLU A 17 16.49 -2.33 -0.57
N LYS A 18 16.23 -3.15 -1.61
CA LYS A 18 14.85 -3.49 -1.94
C LYS A 18 14.28 -4.12 -0.68
N ALA A 19 13.39 -3.40 0.00
CA ALA A 19 12.77 -3.87 1.22
C ALA A 19 12.24 -5.28 0.96
N SER A 20 12.76 -6.27 1.69
CA SER A 20 12.32 -7.64 1.51
C SER A 20 10.84 -7.71 1.86
N LEU A 21 10.02 -8.14 0.90
CA LEU A 21 8.61 -8.39 1.15
C LEU A 21 8.45 -9.72 1.89
N THR A 22 7.47 -9.79 2.77
CA THR A 22 7.09 -10.98 3.51
C THR A 22 5.59 -11.24 3.38
N GLU A 23 5.23 -12.52 3.28
CA GLU A 23 3.85 -12.97 3.25
C GLU A 23 3.23 -12.81 4.64
N ARG A 24 2.03 -12.21 4.70
CA ARG A 24 1.21 -12.11 5.91
C ARG A 24 -0.19 -12.60 5.63
N LYS A 25 -0.71 -13.42 6.55
CA LYS A 25 -2.10 -13.85 6.58
C LYS A 25 -2.92 -12.98 7.51
N ILE A 26 -4.00 -12.39 7.00
CA ILE A 26 -4.94 -11.57 7.74
C ILE A 26 -6.29 -12.27 7.76
N ARG A 27 -6.80 -12.56 8.95
CA ARG A 27 -8.15 -13.15 9.10
C ARG A 27 -9.20 -12.08 8.85
N PHE A 28 -10.33 -12.47 8.28
CA PHE A 28 -11.46 -11.55 8.07
C PHE A 28 -11.92 -10.88 9.37
N SER A 29 -11.85 -11.58 10.51
CA SER A 29 -12.20 -11.04 11.83
C SER A 29 -11.28 -9.91 12.33
N GLN A 30 -10.13 -9.70 11.69
CA GLN A 30 -9.20 -8.61 12.00
C GLN A 30 -9.47 -7.37 11.12
N LEU A 31 -10.37 -7.48 10.15
CA LEU A 31 -10.66 -6.45 9.17
C LEU A 31 -11.95 -5.72 9.52
N THR A 32 -11.91 -4.40 9.37
CA THR A 32 -13.09 -3.54 9.43
C THR A 32 -13.49 -3.12 8.02
N GLN A 33 -14.79 -2.98 7.74
CA GLN A 33 -15.25 -2.42 6.47
C GLN A 33 -15.56 -0.94 6.65
N PRO A 34 -15.15 -0.06 5.72
CA PRO A 34 -15.59 1.32 5.73
C PRO A 34 -17.12 1.34 5.58
N GLN A 35 -17.80 2.11 6.44
CA GLN A 35 -19.26 2.26 6.39
C GLN A 35 -19.67 3.29 5.33
N ASP A 36 -18.86 4.34 5.19
CA ASP A 36 -19.01 5.42 4.21
C ASP A 36 -17.74 5.54 3.36
N ASN A 37 -17.81 6.32 2.29
CA ASN A 37 -16.63 6.64 1.49
C ASN A 37 -15.64 7.48 2.29
N ILE A 38 -14.38 7.04 2.32
CA ILE A 38 -13.29 7.76 2.97
C ILE A 38 -12.42 8.36 1.87
N TYR A 39 -12.28 9.68 1.87
CA TYR A 39 -11.40 10.37 0.93
C TYR A 39 -9.95 10.20 1.37
N ILE A 40 -9.10 9.74 0.46
CA ILE A 40 -7.74 9.33 0.80
C ILE A 40 -6.69 9.86 -0.16
N GLU A 41 -5.47 9.92 0.36
CA GLU A 41 -4.21 10.02 -0.37
C GLU A 41 -3.53 8.64 -0.34
N LEU A 42 -3.02 8.15 -1.47
CA LEU A 42 -2.33 6.87 -1.54
C LEU A 42 -0.84 7.04 -1.20
N LEU A 43 -0.39 6.49 -0.08
CA LEU A 43 1.01 6.60 0.35
C LEU A 43 1.89 5.48 -0.22
N SER A 44 1.36 4.26 -0.26
CA SER A 44 2.09 3.11 -0.78
C SER A 44 1.15 2.05 -1.32
N TYR A 45 1.59 1.37 -2.37
CA TYR A 45 0.88 0.26 -3.01
C TYR A 45 1.80 -0.95 -3.11
N TYR A 46 1.31 -2.09 -2.64
CA TYR A 46 1.96 -3.39 -2.74
C TYR A 46 1.04 -4.33 -3.51
N SER A 47 1.47 -4.70 -4.72
CA SER A 47 0.69 -5.52 -5.64
C SER A 47 0.64 -6.97 -5.20
N ALA A 48 -0.52 -7.61 -5.38
CA ALA A 48 -0.61 -9.07 -5.38
C ALA A 48 0.31 -9.65 -6.47
N SER A 49 1.09 -10.66 -6.11
CA SER A 49 2.00 -11.35 -7.04
C SER A 49 1.34 -12.52 -7.76
N ASN A 50 0.20 -13.01 -7.25
CA ASN A 50 -0.57 -14.12 -7.80
C ASN A 50 -2.04 -14.07 -7.34
N GLU A 51 -2.87 -14.97 -7.87
CA GLU A 51 -4.33 -14.97 -7.64
C GLU A 51 -4.79 -15.26 -6.21
N LYS A 52 -3.93 -15.84 -5.37
CA LYS A 52 -4.24 -16.13 -3.96
C LYS A 52 -4.01 -14.91 -3.08
N GLU A 53 -3.20 -13.98 -3.55
CA GLU A 53 -2.82 -12.78 -2.84
C GLU A 53 -3.81 -11.64 -3.09
N SER A 54 -3.76 -10.68 -2.19
CA SER A 54 -4.55 -9.46 -2.21
C SER A 54 -3.62 -8.27 -2.27
N ASN A 55 -4.04 -7.24 -3.01
CA ASN A 55 -3.33 -5.98 -3.02
C ASN A 55 -3.39 -5.35 -1.62
N PHE A 56 -2.34 -4.61 -1.27
CA PHE A 56 -2.27 -3.90 0.00
C PHE A 56 -1.93 -2.44 -0.23
N TYR A 57 -2.67 -1.57 0.44
CA TYR A 57 -2.49 -0.13 0.36
C TYR A 57 -2.21 0.45 1.74
N VAL A 58 -1.28 1.41 1.77
CA VAL A 58 -1.14 2.33 2.88
C VAL A 58 -1.68 3.66 2.37
N VAL A 59 -2.71 4.16 3.04
CA VAL A 59 -3.39 5.38 2.64
C VAL A 59 -3.49 6.34 3.81
N LYS A 60 -3.65 7.62 3.51
CA LYS A 60 -3.87 8.66 4.51
C LYS A 60 -5.27 9.24 4.31
N ASN A 61 -6.07 9.30 5.36
CA ASN A 61 -7.33 10.01 5.33
C ASN A 61 -7.06 11.51 5.25
N ILE A 62 -7.62 12.18 4.25
CA ILE A 62 -7.31 13.59 3.97
C ILE A 62 -7.92 14.57 4.99
N TYR A 63 -8.97 14.17 5.71
CA TYR A 63 -9.64 15.05 6.66
C TYR A 63 -9.03 15.02 8.06
N ASN A 64 -8.63 13.84 8.52
CA ASN A 64 -8.09 13.68 9.88
C ASN A 64 -6.61 13.28 9.92
N ASN A 65 -5.98 13.07 8.76
CA ASN A 65 -4.59 12.65 8.61
C ASN A 65 -4.24 11.25 9.16
N ASP A 66 -5.24 10.43 9.48
CA ASP A 66 -5.01 9.06 9.96
C ASP A 66 -4.43 8.19 8.85
N THR A 67 -3.43 7.38 9.19
CA THR A 67 -2.92 6.34 8.29
C THR A 67 -3.78 5.09 8.41
N LEU A 68 -4.34 4.65 7.29
CA LEU A 68 -5.15 3.45 7.17
C LEU A 68 -4.41 2.38 6.36
N TYR A 69 -4.58 1.13 6.76
CA TYR A 69 -3.97 -0.02 6.12
C TYR A 69 -5.09 -0.84 5.48
N VAL A 70 -5.05 -0.99 4.16
CA VAL A 70 -6.18 -1.50 3.39
C VAL A 70 -5.77 -2.78 2.68
N VAL A 71 -6.51 -3.85 2.92
CA VAL A 71 -6.47 -5.08 2.16
C VAL A 71 -7.53 -4.99 1.07
N ASP A 72 -7.11 -5.14 -0.18
CA ASP A 72 -8.04 -5.27 -1.29
C ASP A 72 -8.77 -6.62 -1.21
N LYS A 73 -10.06 -6.61 -1.50
CA LYS A 73 -10.89 -7.82 -1.47
C LYS A 73 -10.62 -8.75 -2.65
N ASP A 74 -10.11 -8.24 -3.75
CA ASP A 74 -10.04 -8.94 -5.03
C ASP A 74 -8.65 -8.92 -5.66
N ASN A 75 -8.33 -9.99 -6.41
CA ASN A 75 -7.27 -9.99 -7.41
C ASN A 75 -7.77 -9.35 -8.73
N LEU A 76 -8.65 -8.35 -8.63
CA LEU A 76 -9.09 -7.63 -9.83
C LEU A 76 -7.91 -6.81 -10.35
N PRO A 77 -7.83 -6.59 -11.68
CA PRO A 77 -6.82 -5.73 -12.25
C PRO A 77 -6.83 -4.38 -11.53
N ILE A 78 -5.70 -4.04 -10.92
CA ILE A 78 -5.55 -2.72 -10.30
C ILE A 78 -5.60 -1.67 -11.37
N ALA A 79 -6.44 -0.66 -11.14
CA ALA A 79 -6.62 0.44 -12.05
C ALA A 79 -5.29 1.20 -12.24
N ASP A 80 -5.00 1.62 -13.46
CA ASP A 80 -3.71 2.22 -13.79
C ASP A 80 -3.42 3.51 -13.02
N PHE A 81 -4.45 4.20 -12.53
CA PHE A 81 -4.27 5.38 -11.67
C PHE A 81 -3.64 5.06 -10.32
N ILE A 82 -3.83 3.85 -9.78
CA ILE A 82 -3.17 3.40 -8.54
C ILE A 82 -1.71 3.06 -8.83
N LYS A 83 -1.45 2.37 -9.94
CA LYS A 83 -0.08 1.96 -10.33
C LYS A 83 0.82 3.15 -10.63
N ASN A 84 0.25 4.20 -11.21
CA ASN A 84 0.96 5.40 -11.65
C ASN A 84 0.73 6.60 -10.72
N TYR A 85 0.25 6.36 -9.49
CA TYR A 85 -0.01 7.44 -8.54
C TYR A 85 1.29 8.12 -8.12
N ASP A 86 1.37 9.44 -8.31
CA ASP A 86 2.56 10.27 -8.12
C ASP A 86 2.43 11.27 -6.95
N GLY A 87 1.37 11.15 -6.14
CA GLY A 87 1.21 11.95 -4.92
C GLY A 87 0.65 13.35 -5.15
N VAL A 88 -0.02 13.62 -6.28
CA VAL A 88 -0.66 14.93 -6.51
C VAL A 88 -1.82 15.13 -5.52
N GLU A 89 -1.70 16.18 -4.70
CA GLU A 89 -2.67 16.61 -3.69
C GLU A 89 -4.03 16.96 -4.33
N ASN A 90 -5.10 16.57 -3.62
CA ASN A 90 -6.53 16.83 -3.88
C ASN A 90 -7.32 15.82 -4.73
N THR A 91 -7.69 14.73 -4.04
CA THR A 91 -9.11 14.32 -3.83
C THR A 91 -9.91 13.75 -4.99
N ALA A 92 -9.33 12.84 -5.77
CA ALA A 92 -10.15 11.94 -6.59
C ALA A 92 -10.25 10.52 -6.02
N ILE A 93 -9.43 10.10 -5.04
CA ILE A 93 -9.45 8.70 -4.60
C ILE A 93 -10.31 8.55 -3.35
N VAL A 94 -11.24 7.60 -3.38
CA VAL A 94 -11.99 7.18 -2.20
C VAL A 94 -11.74 5.70 -1.90
N LEU A 95 -11.57 5.41 -0.62
CA LEU A 95 -11.69 4.07 -0.05
C LEU A 95 -13.16 3.81 0.23
N GLN A 96 -13.72 2.79 -0.40
CA GLN A 96 -15.10 2.39 -0.20
C GLN A 96 -15.24 0.92 0.17
N ARG A 97 -16.44 0.56 0.62
CA ARG A 97 -16.77 -0.83 0.91
C ARG A 97 -16.79 -1.63 -0.39
N GLY A 98 -15.93 -2.63 -0.44
CA GLY A 98 -15.94 -3.58 -1.55
C GLY A 98 -17.08 -4.60 -1.48
N LYS A 99 -17.52 -5.13 -2.63
CA LYS A 99 -18.43 -6.29 -2.69
C LYS A 99 -17.86 -7.49 -1.92
N LEU A 100 -18.60 -7.99 -0.93
CA LEU A 100 -18.17 -9.09 -0.07
C LEU A 100 -18.00 -10.41 -0.84
N LYS A 101 -16.89 -11.10 -0.55
CA LYS A 101 -16.69 -12.53 -0.85
C LYS A 101 -16.59 -13.29 0.46
N SER A 102 -17.05 -14.55 0.47
CA SER A 102 -16.90 -15.46 1.61
C SER A 102 -15.47 -15.98 1.73
N LYS A 103 -14.51 -15.10 2.03
CA LYS A 103 -13.12 -15.47 2.38
C LYS A 103 -12.93 -15.36 3.89
N SER A 104 -12.38 -16.40 4.51
CA SER A 104 -12.00 -16.39 5.93
C SER A 104 -10.66 -15.71 6.17
N GLU A 105 -9.77 -15.70 5.17
CA GLU A 105 -8.43 -15.13 5.24
C GLU A 105 -8.00 -14.47 3.92
N TYR A 106 -7.08 -13.53 4.05
CA TYR A 106 -6.43 -12.79 2.97
C TYR A 106 -4.92 -12.93 3.13
N ILE A 107 -4.21 -13.06 2.00
CA ILE A 107 -2.76 -13.15 1.94
C ILE A 107 -2.26 -11.86 1.30
N ILE A 108 -1.37 -11.13 1.99
CA ILE A 108 -0.74 -9.90 1.48
C ILE A 108 0.78 -10.03 1.53
N ASN A 109 1.47 -9.30 0.67
CA ASN A 109 2.91 -9.15 0.72
C ASN A 109 3.27 -7.71 1.08
N ILE A 110 4.00 -7.53 2.18
CA ILE A 110 4.36 -6.21 2.71
C ILE A 110 5.83 -6.19 3.17
N PRO A 111 6.47 -5.03 3.35
CA PRO A 111 7.82 -4.94 3.87
C PRO A 111 7.95 -5.68 5.21
N SER A 112 9.06 -6.39 5.39
CA SER A 112 9.28 -7.26 6.56
C SER A 112 9.27 -6.50 7.90
N ASP A 113 9.63 -5.23 7.87
CA ASP A 113 9.67 -4.29 8.99
C ASP A 113 8.31 -3.63 9.29
N CYS A 114 7.31 -3.77 8.41
CA CYS A 114 5.98 -3.22 8.60
C CYS A 114 5.21 -4.00 9.69
N ASN A 115 4.96 -3.35 10.82
CA ASN A 115 4.22 -3.93 11.96
C ASN A 115 2.72 -3.56 11.91
N LEU A 116 1.87 -4.57 11.74
CA LEU A 116 0.41 -4.44 11.67
C LEU A 116 -0.32 -4.80 12.98
N SER A 117 0.35 -5.30 14.02
CA SER A 117 -0.31 -5.95 15.17
C SER A 117 -1.32 -5.07 15.93
N ASN A 118 -1.11 -3.76 15.93
CA ASN A 118 -1.97 -2.79 16.62
C ASN A 118 -2.59 -1.77 15.66
N LYS A 119 -2.63 -2.07 14.36
CA LYS A 119 -3.15 -1.16 13.34
C LYS A 119 -4.56 -1.57 12.95
N SER A 120 -5.43 -0.58 12.73
CA SER A 120 -6.74 -0.83 12.15
C SER A 120 -6.56 -1.22 10.68
N LEU A 121 -6.97 -2.45 10.36
CA LEU A 121 -6.93 -2.99 9.01
C LEU A 121 -8.32 -2.87 8.38
N TYR A 122 -8.38 -2.33 7.18
CA TYR A 122 -9.60 -2.15 6.42
C TYR A 122 -9.69 -3.18 5.30
N LEU A 123 -10.88 -3.67 5.04
CA LEU A 123 -11.21 -4.41 3.83
C LEU A 123 -12.03 -3.51 2.91
N GLY A 124 -11.45 -3.09 1.79
CA GLY A 124 -12.09 -2.15 0.87
C GLY A 124 -11.40 -2.08 -0.48
N GLU A 125 -11.95 -1.25 -1.36
CA GLU A 125 -11.40 -0.98 -2.70
C GLU A 125 -11.15 0.52 -2.86
N LEU A 126 -10.10 0.86 -3.61
CA LEU A 126 -9.79 2.24 -3.98
C LEU A 126 -10.40 2.54 -5.34
N ILE A 127 -11.21 3.60 -5.43
CA ILE A 127 -11.78 4.07 -6.69
C ILE A 127 -11.40 5.52 -6.93
N ARG A 128 -11.33 5.90 -8.22
CA ARG A 128 -11.20 7.29 -8.63
C ARG A 128 -12.60 7.85 -8.90
N LEU A 129 -12.97 8.91 -8.20
CA LEU A 129 -14.05 9.81 -8.59
C LEU A 129 -13.65 10.45 -9.92
N ILE A 130 -14.40 10.12 -10.95
CA ILE A 130 -14.35 10.79 -12.25
C ILE A 130 -15.57 11.70 -12.25
N ASP A 131 -15.37 12.99 -12.55
CA ASP A 131 -16.48 13.91 -12.87
C ASP A 131 -17.20 13.47 -14.15
#